data_AF-A0AB35BK46-F1
#
_entry.id   AF-A0AB35BK46-F1
#
_cell.length_a   1.000
_cell.length_b   1.000
_cell.length_c   1.000
_cell.angle_alpha   90.00
_cell.angle_beta   90.00
_cell.angle_gamma   90.00
#
_symmetry.space_group_name_H-M   'P 1'
#
loop_
_entity.id
_entity.type
_entity.pdbx_description
1 polymer ?
#
loop_
_entity_poly.entity_id
_entity_poly.type
_entity_poly.pdbx_seq_one_letter_code
_entity_poly.pdbx_strand_id
1 'polypeptide(L)' 'MHSIGWVLSYIFTGKESLKSGSDEASRIVEKCAATHDISHCHEAVRDMIADVERLDASPADSTA' A
#
# COMPACT_ATOMS: atom_id res chain seq x y z
N MET A 1 1.28 12.21 3.62
CA MET A 1 1.18 10.73 3.55
C MET A 1 2.46 10.03 3.08
N HIS A 2 3.57 10.73 2.74
CA HIS A 2 4.77 10.02 2.25
C HIS A 2 5.38 9.04 3.23
N SER A 3 5.58 9.42 4.48
CA SER A 3 6.18 8.55 5.49
C SER A 3 5.41 7.24 5.67
N ILE A 4 4.08 7.27 5.47
CA ILE A 4 3.23 6.09 5.50
C ILE A 4 3.51 5.14 4.33
N GLY A 5 3.73 5.67 3.11
CA GLY A 5 4.11 4.85 1.96
C GLY A 5 5.43 4.10 2.19
N TRP A 6 6.42 4.75 2.80
CA TRP A 6 7.69 4.10 3.17
C TRP A 6 7.50 3.01 4.24
N VAL A 7 6.69 3.28 5.27
CA VAL A 7 6.38 2.29 6.32
C VAL A 7 5.67 1.07 5.72
N LEU A 8 4.69 1.26 4.85
CA LEU A 8 4.00 0.16 4.16
C LEU A 8 4.94 -0.62 3.24
N SER A 9 5.82 0.06 2.50
CA SER A 9 6.84 -0.60 1.68
C SER A 9 7.75 -1.51 2.52
N TYR A 10 8.17 -1.03 3.70
CA TYR A 10 8.97 -1.82 4.63
C TYR A 10 8.18 -3.01 5.19
N ILE A 11 6.92 -2.82 5.59
CA ILE A 11 6.07 -3.92 6.09
C ILE A 11 5.90 -5.01 5.04
N PHE A 12 5.65 -4.65 3.77
CA PHE A 12 5.41 -5.63 2.71
C PHE A 12 6.68 -6.29 2.16
N THR A 13 7.86 -5.67 2.31
CA THR A 13 9.09 -6.17 1.66
C THR A 13 10.25 -6.47 2.61
N GLY A 14 10.19 -5.98 3.84
CA GLY A 14 11.31 -5.98 4.79
C GLY A 14 12.49 -5.09 4.37
N LYS A 15 12.33 -4.24 3.35
CA LYS A 15 13.40 -3.40 2.79
C LYS A 15 13.06 -1.92 2.94
N GLU A 16 14.07 -1.11 3.25
CA GLU A 16 13.93 0.34 3.34
C GLU A 16 13.75 1.00 1.96
N SER A 17 14.04 0.28 0.87
CA SER A 17 13.79 0.77 -0.49
C SER A 17 12.29 0.78 -0.79
N LEU A 18 11.79 1.86 -1.39
CA LEU A 18 10.45 1.94 -1.98
C LEU A 18 10.28 0.82 -3.01
N LYS A 19 9.28 -0.04 -2.78
CA LYS A 19 8.90 -1.09 -3.72
C LYS A 19 8.35 -0.43 -4.99
N SER A 20 8.97 -0.71 -6.12
CA SER A 20 8.48 -0.33 -7.46
C SER A 20 8.04 -1.62 -8.16
N GLY A 21 6.75 -1.78 -8.42
CA GLY A 21 6.18 -3.04 -8.90
C GLY A 21 4.75 -2.88 -9.39
N SER A 22 4.24 -3.85 -10.15
CA SER A 22 2.87 -3.80 -10.70
C SER A 22 1.81 -4.46 -9.81
N ASP A 23 2.25 -5.09 -8.70
CA ASP A 23 1.37 -5.76 -7.75
C ASP A 23 0.54 -4.78 -6.92
N GLU A 24 -0.55 -5.27 -6.37
CA GLU A 24 -1.56 -4.47 -5.66
C GLU A 24 -0.97 -3.75 -4.44
N ALA A 25 -0.02 -4.36 -3.73
CA ALA A 25 0.70 -3.74 -2.61
C ALA A 25 1.60 -2.58 -3.08
N SER A 26 2.29 -2.74 -4.21
CA SER A 26 3.09 -1.67 -4.83
C SER A 26 2.20 -0.48 -5.22
N ARG A 27 0.98 -0.71 -5.72
CA ARG A 27 0.03 0.37 -6.06
C ARG A 27 -0.43 1.16 -4.83
N ILE A 28 -0.64 0.50 -3.70
CA ILE A 28 -1.00 1.15 -2.43
C ILE A 28 0.17 2.01 -1.92
N VAL A 29 1.38 1.45 -1.96
CA VAL A 29 2.61 2.14 -1.57
C VAL A 29 2.85 3.37 -2.45
N GLU A 30 2.69 3.23 -3.78
CA GLU A 30 2.85 4.34 -4.74
C GLU A 30 1.82 5.45 -4.52
N LYS A 31 0.55 5.12 -4.27
CA LYS A 31 -0.49 6.10 -3.91
C LYS A 31 -0.16 6.88 -2.64
N CYS A 32 0.46 6.23 -1.64
CA CYS A 32 0.85 6.88 -0.39
C CYS A 32 2.15 7.70 -0.51
N ALA A 33 3.08 7.23 -1.36
CA ALA A 33 4.37 7.86 -1.63
C ALA A 33 4.31 8.94 -2.72
N ALA A 34 3.16 9.13 -3.39
CA ALA A 34 2.96 10.06 -4.49
C ALA A 34 3.33 11.50 -4.11
N THR A 35 4.54 11.91 -4.49
CA THR A 35 5.23 13.15 -4.10
C THR A 35 4.73 14.40 -4.81
N HIS A 36 4.05 14.24 -5.95
CA HIS A 36 3.70 15.35 -6.84
C HIS A 36 2.20 15.60 -6.98
N ASP A 37 1.34 14.70 -6.50
CA ASP A 37 -0.11 14.88 -6.62
C ASP A 37 -0.84 14.38 -5.36
N ILE A 38 -1.05 15.30 -4.43
CA ILE A 38 -1.74 15.03 -3.16
C ILE A 38 -3.21 14.67 -3.42
N SER A 39 -3.76 15.08 -4.56
CA SER A 39 -5.13 14.75 -5.00
C SER A 39 -5.29 13.26 -5.34
N HIS A 40 -4.18 12.56 -5.59
CA HIS A 40 -4.14 11.11 -5.82
C HIS A 40 -3.83 10.31 -4.55
N CYS A 41 -3.52 10.96 -3.43
CA CYS A 41 -3.39 10.30 -2.13
C CYS A 41 -4.76 9.93 -1.57
N HIS A 42 -4.81 8.91 -0.72
CA HIS A 42 -5.99 8.61 0.07
C HIS A 42 -6.40 9.84 0.90
N GLU A 43 -7.65 10.29 0.75
CA GLU A 43 -8.20 11.42 1.51
C GLU A 43 -8.30 11.07 3.01
N ALA A 44 -8.58 9.80 3.33
CA ALA A 44 -8.63 9.31 4.70
C ALA A 44 -7.74 8.07 4.91
N VAL A 45 -7.15 7.97 6.11
CA VAL A 45 -6.44 6.76 6.57
C VAL A 45 -7.32 5.51 6.48
N ARG A 46 -8.64 5.67 6.60
CA ARG A 46 -9.61 4.58 6.46
C ARG A 46 -9.63 3.96 5.06
N ASP A 47 -9.47 4.75 4.01
CA ASP A 47 -9.48 4.23 2.63
C ASP A 47 -8.23 3.39 2.37
N MET A 48 -7.10 3.80 2.94
CA MET A 48 -5.86 3.02 2.91
C MET A 48 -6.01 1.70 3.68
N ILE A 49 -6.62 1.70 4.87
CA ILE A 49 -6.89 0.48 5.64
C ILE A 49 -7.76 -0.48 4.81
N ALA A 50 -8.82 0.02 4.18
CA ALA A 50 -9.70 -0.80 3.33
C ALA A 50 -9.00 -1.36 2.08
N ASP A 51 -8.02 -0.66 1.52
CA ASP A 51 -7.16 -1.17 0.44
C ASP A 51 -6.23 -2.29 0.95
N VAL A 52 -5.65 -2.14 2.15
CA VAL A 52 -4.77 -3.14 2.77
C VAL A 52 -5.56 -4.40 3.20
N GLU A 53 -6.74 -4.24 3.79
CA GLU A 53 -7.60 -5.39 4.17
C GLU A 53 -8.04 -6.21 2.95
N ARG A 54 -8.28 -5.56 1.81
CA ARG A 54 -8.58 -6.24 0.54
C ARG A 54 -7.38 -7.01 -0.02
N LEU A 55 -6.17 -6.54 0.24
CA LEU A 55 -4.95 -7.24 -0.16
C LEU A 55 -4.82 -8.57 0.59
N ASP A 56 -5.18 -8.60 1.87
CA ASP A 56 -5.15 -9.79 2.73
C ASP A 56 -6.28 -10.78 2.38
N ALA A 57 -7.43 -10.28 1.91
CA ALA A 57 -8.56 -11.09 1.44
C ALA A 57 -8.34 -11.80 0.09
N SER A 58 -7.15 -11.70 -0.51
CA SER A 58 -6.75 -12.47 -1.70
C SER A 58 -6.77 -13.98 -1.40
N PRO A 59 -7.15 -14.88 -2.33
CA PRO A 59 -7.83 -16.15 -2.06
C PRO A 59 -6.93 -17.29 -1.53
N ALA A 60 -5.94 -17.00 -0.68
CA ALA A 60 -5.14 -18.00 0.00
C ALA A 60 -5.90 -18.69 1.15
N ASP A 61 -6.93 -18.06 1.71
CA ASP A 61 -7.69 -18.57 2.87
C ASP A 61 -8.89 -19.46 2.51
N SER A 62 -9.07 -19.84 1.24
CA SER A 62 -10.15 -20.75 0.83
C SER A 62 -9.79 -22.24 0.87
N THR A 63 -8.82 -22.66 1.70
CA THR A 63 -8.55 -24.08 1.93
C THR A 63 -8.46 -24.39 3.42
N ALA A 64 -9.62 -24.65 4.04
CA ALA A 64 -9.74 -25.45 5.27
C ALA A 64 -11.08 -26.18 5.26
#